data_AF-A0A261QC13-F1
#
_entry.id   AF-A0A261QC13-F1
#
_cell.length_a   1.000
_cell.length_b   1.000
_cell.length_c   1.000
_cell.angle_alpha   90.00
_cell.angle_beta   90.00
_cell.angle_gamma   90.00
#
_symmetry.space_group_name_H-M   'P 1'
#
loop_
_entity.id
_entity.type
_entity.pdbx_description
1 polymer ?
#
loop_
_entity_poly.entity_id
_entity_poly.type
_entity_poly.pdbx_seq_one_letter_code
_entity_poly.pdbx_strand_id
1 'polypeptide(L)'
;MKELIEMNSDKQLLSLINAAQVLTSTLDLDKVLDQLIKEVLQVIEGADAGVFFKYEPKVQKLIAENAIGYDMTYLGKIQLSPDEAMTGKTFTSQQARIFDSKKDTEKICSTFIRNMSVTMRNR
;
A
#
# COMPACT_ATOMS: atom_id res chain seq x y z
N MET A 1 9.27 -29.79 9.86
CA MET A 1 8.59 -28.59 10.39
C MET A 1 9.57 -27.49 10.78
N LYS A 2 10.66 -27.77 11.52
CA LYS A 2 11.75 -26.79 11.78
C LYS A 2 12.42 -26.25 10.50
N GLU A 3 12.75 -27.12 9.55
CA GLU A 3 13.36 -26.72 8.26
C GLU A 3 12.50 -25.75 7.43
N LEU A 4 11.16 -25.86 7.52
CA LEU A 4 10.22 -24.95 6.83
C LEU A 4 10.17 -23.55 7.46
N ILE A 5 10.43 -23.44 8.76
CA ILE A 5 10.48 -22.15 9.48
C ILE A 5 11.84 -21.47 9.23
N GLU A 6 12.93 -22.23 9.21
CA GLU A 6 14.26 -21.71 8.87
C GLU A 6 14.31 -21.23 7.41
N MET A 7 13.78 -21.99 6.45
CA MET A 7 13.70 -21.56 5.04
C MET A 7 12.92 -20.24 4.85
N ASN A 8 11.84 -20.03 5.61
CA ASN A 8 11.06 -18.79 5.54
C ASN A 8 11.84 -17.60 6.14
N SER A 9 12.62 -17.86 7.19
CA SER A 9 13.48 -16.87 7.84
C SER A 9 14.59 -16.39 6.91
N ASP A 10 15.24 -17.32 6.18
CA ASP A 10 16.31 -16.99 5.23
C ASP A 10 15.77 -16.21 4.02
N LYS A 11 14.61 -16.60 3.48
CA LYS A 11 13.95 -15.86 2.39
C LYS A 11 13.58 -14.44 2.83
N GLN A 12 13.03 -14.27 4.04
CA GLN A 12 12.69 -12.96 4.60
C GLN A 12 13.94 -12.10 4.80
N LEU A 13 15.03 -12.69 5.31
CA LEU A 13 16.30 -11.99 5.52
C LEU A 13 16.92 -11.53 4.20
N LEU A 14 16.97 -12.40 3.19
CA LEU A 14 17.46 -12.05 1.86
C LEU A 14 16.61 -10.95 1.22
N SER A 15 15.29 -11.02 1.37
CA SER A 15 14.37 -9.98 0.87
C SER A 15 14.61 -8.64 1.54
N LEU A 16 14.89 -8.63 2.85
CA LEU A 16 15.23 -7.41 3.58
C LEU A 16 16.57 -6.82 3.12
N ILE A 17 17.57 -7.67 2.89
CA ILE A 17 18.88 -7.25 2.36
C ILE A 17 18.71 -6.65 0.96
N ASN A 18 17.95 -7.29 0.08
CA ASN A 18 17.67 -6.80 -1.27
C ASN A 18 16.95 -5.45 -1.22
N ALA A 19 15.92 -5.30 -0.37
CA ALA A 19 15.21 -4.04 -0.19
C ALA A 19 16.15 -2.91 0.27
N ALA A 20 17.05 -3.18 1.22
CA ALA A 20 18.03 -2.21 1.70
C ALA A 20 19.06 -1.82 0.62
N GLN A 21 19.52 -2.78 -0.20
CA GLN A 21 20.40 -2.49 -1.34
C GLN A 21 19.70 -1.64 -2.39
N VAL A 22 18.46 -1.96 -2.73
CA VAL A 22 17.64 -1.17 -3.66
C VAL A 22 17.50 0.27 -3.16
N LEU A 23 17.13 0.46 -1.89
CA LEU A 23 17.01 1.77 -1.24
C LEU A 23 18.29 2.61 -1.32
N THR A 24 19.46 1.98 -1.42
CA THR A 24 20.77 2.66 -1.45
C THR A 24 21.42 2.72 -2.84
N SER A 25 20.87 2.02 -3.83
CA SER A 25 21.48 1.84 -5.16
C SER A 25 21.20 2.97 -6.15
N THR A 26 20.17 3.78 -5.93
CA THR A 26 19.81 4.88 -6.84
C THR A 26 19.31 6.09 -6.06
N LEU A 27 19.61 7.31 -6.54
CA LEU A 27 18.99 8.54 -6.04
C LEU A 27 17.56 8.76 -6.60
N ASP A 28 17.05 7.80 -7.38
CA ASP A 28 15.77 7.84 -8.06
C ASP A 28 14.73 7.10 -7.20
N LEU A 29 14.03 7.89 -6.38
CA LEU A 29 13.06 7.39 -5.42
C LEU A 29 11.95 6.55 -6.08
N ASP A 30 11.56 6.89 -7.31
CA ASP A 30 10.49 6.19 -8.01
C ASP A 30 10.90 4.74 -8.35
N LYS A 31 12.15 4.56 -8.82
CA LYS A 31 12.71 3.22 -9.07
C LYS A 31 12.87 2.41 -7.79
N VAL A 32 13.25 3.07 -6.70
CA VAL A 32 13.40 2.43 -5.40
C VAL A 32 12.06 1.90 -4.88
N LEU A 33 11.01 2.74 -4.93
CA LEU A 33 9.66 2.36 -4.48
C LEU A 33 9.06 1.25 -5.35
N ASP A 34 9.27 1.32 -6.66
CA ASP A 34 8.81 0.29 -7.60
C ASP A 34 9.40 -1.08 -7.29
N GLN A 35 10.72 -1.13 -7.10
CA GLN A 35 11.40 -2.38 -6.77
C GLN A 35 11.02 -2.88 -5.36
N LEU A 36 10.85 -1.99 -4.38
CA LEU A 36 10.45 -2.38 -3.03
C LEU A 36 9.07 -3.07 -3.00
N ILE A 37 8.07 -2.55 -3.71
CA ILE A 37 6.74 -3.18 -3.77
C ILE A 37 6.83 -4.55 -4.45
N LYS A 38 7.67 -4.69 -5.49
CA LYS A 38 7.91 -5.97 -6.17
C LYS A 38 8.48 -7.01 -5.22
N GLU A 39 9.49 -6.66 -4.43
CA GLU A 39 10.11 -7.57 -3.46
C GLU A 39 9.11 -7.96 -2.37
N VAL A 40 8.33 -7.00 -1.83
CA VAL A 40 7.34 -7.27 -0.77
C VAL A 40 6.27 -8.27 -1.24
N LEU A 41 5.75 -8.14 -2.46
CA LEU A 41 4.74 -9.07 -2.99
C LEU A 41 5.28 -10.49 -3.21
N GLN A 42 6.59 -10.66 -3.41
CA GLN A 42 7.18 -12.01 -3.51
C GLN A 42 7.28 -12.73 -2.16
N VAL A 43 7.20 -11.99 -1.05
CA VAL A 43 7.32 -12.52 0.31
C VAL A 43 5.94 -12.83 0.92
N ILE A 44 4.93 -12.00 0.64
CA ILE A 44 3.58 -12.19 1.19
C ILE A 44 2.83 -13.23 0.34
N GLU A 45 2.74 -14.46 0.85
CA GLU A 45 1.99 -15.53 0.18
C GLU A 45 0.51 -15.14 -0.03
N GLY A 46 0.02 -15.33 -1.26
CA GLY A 46 -1.36 -15.02 -1.63
C GLY A 46 -1.64 -13.53 -1.88
N ALA A 47 -0.61 -12.67 -1.92
CA ALA A 47 -0.80 -11.27 -2.30
C ALA A 47 -0.93 -11.14 -3.83
N ASP A 48 -2.13 -10.82 -4.31
CA ASP A 48 -2.39 -10.63 -5.74
C ASP A 48 -1.95 -9.23 -6.26
N ALA A 49 -1.92 -8.24 -5.37
CA ALA A 49 -1.69 -6.84 -5.73
C ALA A 49 -1.19 -6.01 -4.55
N GLY A 50 -0.56 -4.88 -4.85
CA GLY A 50 -0.03 -3.94 -3.86
C GLY A 50 -0.05 -2.50 -4.37
N VAL A 51 -0.24 -1.53 -3.47
CA VAL A 51 -0.29 -0.10 -3.81
C VAL A 51 0.46 0.70 -2.75
N PHE A 52 1.30 1.63 -3.19
CA PHE A 52 1.96 2.61 -2.34
C PHE A 52 1.28 3.97 -2.47
N PHE A 53 0.76 4.46 -1.35
CA PHE A 53 0.15 5.78 -1.26
C PHE A 53 1.09 6.75 -0.54
N LYS A 54 1.40 7.86 -1.20
CA LYS A 54 2.22 8.94 -0.64
C LYS A 54 1.34 10.10 -0.20
N TYR A 55 1.64 10.64 0.97
CA TYR A 55 1.01 11.87 1.43
C TYR A 55 1.60 13.09 0.72
N GLU A 56 0.76 13.88 0.05
CA GLU A 56 1.11 15.17 -0.55
C GLU A 56 0.64 16.32 0.36
N PRO A 57 1.57 16.99 1.07
CA PRO A 57 1.22 18.02 2.04
C PRO A 57 0.48 19.22 1.43
N LYS A 58 0.73 19.57 0.16
CA LYS A 58 0.10 20.74 -0.47
C LYS A 58 -1.40 20.59 -0.65
N VAL A 59 -1.86 19.37 -0.94
CA VAL A 59 -3.30 19.08 -1.11
C VAL A 59 -3.89 18.32 0.07
N GLN A 60 -3.06 17.89 1.03
CA GLN A 60 -3.44 17.10 2.19
C GLN A 60 -4.16 15.81 1.80
N LYS A 61 -3.61 15.09 0.81
CA LYS A 61 -4.18 13.85 0.28
C LYS A 61 -3.13 12.75 0.20
N LEU A 62 -3.60 11.51 0.25
CA LEU A 62 -2.85 10.31 -0.05
C LEU A 62 -3.06 9.98 -1.54
N ILE A 63 -1.97 10.02 -2.31
CA ILE A 63 -1.95 9.82 -3.77
C ILE A 63 -1.32 8.46 -4.05
N ALA A 64 -1.96 7.65 -4.91
CA ALA A 64 -1.37 6.40 -5.38
C ALA A 64 -0.18 6.72 -6.30
N GLU A 65 1.03 6.46 -5.83
CA GLU A 65 2.28 6.77 -6.54
C GLU A 65 2.79 5.56 -7.33
N ASN A 66 2.60 4.34 -6.80
CA ASN A 66 2.97 3.11 -7.47
C ASN A 66 2.00 1.97 -7.10
N ALA A 67 1.78 1.03 -8.02
CA ALA A 67 1.02 -0.18 -7.79
C ALA A 67 1.48 -1.36 -8.66
N ILE A 68 1.24 -2.57 -8.15
CA ILE A 68 1.36 -3.84 -8.87
C ILE A 68 0.00 -4.53 -8.82
N GLY A 69 -0.43 -5.09 -9.95
CA GLY A 69 -1.75 -5.74 -10.07
C GLY A 69 -2.91 -4.75 -10.29
N TYR A 70 -2.63 -3.46 -10.47
CA TYR A 70 -3.64 -2.42 -10.76
C TYR A 70 -3.24 -1.56 -11.97
N ASP A 71 -4.25 -1.04 -12.68
CA ASP A 71 -4.05 -0.07 -13.76
C ASP A 71 -3.93 1.36 -13.19
N MET A 72 -2.72 1.92 -13.29
CA MET A 72 -2.41 3.28 -12.83
C MET A 72 -3.15 4.38 -13.58
N THR A 73 -3.68 4.11 -14.79
CA THR A 73 -4.52 5.06 -15.56
C THR A 73 -5.79 5.47 -14.78
N TYR A 74 -6.29 4.54 -13.96
CA TYR A 74 -7.46 4.78 -13.11
C TYR A 74 -7.04 4.99 -11.66
N LEU A 75 -6.13 4.18 -11.14
CA LEU A 75 -5.71 4.24 -9.74
C LEU A 75 -4.99 5.56 -9.40
N GLY A 76 -4.16 6.08 -10.31
CA GLY A 76 -3.44 7.35 -10.10
C GLY A 76 -4.35 8.58 -10.00
N LYS A 77 -5.64 8.45 -10.34
CA LYS A 77 -6.65 9.51 -10.17
C LYS A 77 -7.28 9.50 -8.77
N ILE A 78 -7.05 8.45 -7.99
CA ILE A 78 -7.58 8.32 -6.63
C ILE A 78 -6.77 9.20 -5.68
N GLN A 79 -7.49 10.01 -4.91
CA GLN A 79 -6.91 10.84 -3.84
C GLN A 79 -7.73 10.61 -2.57
N LEU A 80 -7.11 10.02 -1.55
CA LEU A 80 -7.78 9.73 -0.28
C LEU A 80 -7.48 10.82 0.73
N SER A 81 -8.45 11.13 1.59
CA SER A 81 -8.19 11.94 2.77
C SER A 81 -7.39 11.12 3.81
N PRO A 82 -6.59 11.74 4.69
CA PRO A 82 -5.76 11.05 5.68
C PRO A 82 -6.47 10.04 6.59
N ASP A 83 -7.79 10.06 6.69
CA ASP A 83 -8.61 9.20 7.56
C ASP A 83 -9.57 8.29 6.78
N GLU A 84 -9.44 8.24 5.46
CA GLU A 84 -10.37 7.61 4.54
C GLU A 84 -9.95 6.20 4.12
N ALA A 85 -10.91 5.27 4.06
CA ALA A 85 -10.70 3.87 3.71
C ALA A 85 -9.60 3.19 4.56
N MET A 86 -9.07 2.05 4.09
CA MET A 86 -8.04 1.30 4.80
C MET A 86 -6.73 2.08 4.90
N THR A 87 -6.29 2.69 3.80
CA THR A 87 -5.05 3.46 3.73
C THR A 87 -5.04 4.63 4.72
N GLY A 88 -6.11 5.44 4.76
CA GLY A 88 -6.20 6.57 5.67
C GLY A 88 -6.26 6.14 7.14
N LYS A 89 -7.04 5.11 7.48
CA LYS A 89 -7.05 4.60 8.87
C LYS A 89 -5.66 4.12 9.32
N THR A 90 -4.91 3.44 8.46
CA THR A 90 -3.51 3.06 8.74
C THR A 90 -2.61 4.29 8.86
N PHE A 91 -2.70 5.25 7.92
CA PHE A 91 -1.91 6.48 7.92
C PHE A 91 -2.12 7.31 9.21
N THR A 92 -3.37 7.61 9.55
CA THR A 92 -3.70 8.40 10.76
C THR A 92 -3.27 7.69 12.03
N SER A 93 -3.45 6.37 12.12
CA SER A 93 -3.12 5.62 13.34
C SER A 93 -1.63 5.29 13.50
N GLN A 94 -0.84 5.47 12.44
CA GLN A 94 0.60 5.14 12.40
C GLN A 94 0.91 3.70 12.85
N GLN A 95 -0.04 2.79 12.65
CA GLN A 95 0.07 1.39 13.03
C GLN A 95 -0.38 0.51 11.87
N ALA A 96 0.40 -0.52 11.56
CA ALA A 96 0.03 -1.54 10.59
C ALA A 96 -1.28 -2.22 11.00
N ARG A 97 -2.12 -2.54 10.02
CA ARG A 97 -3.44 -3.16 10.24
C ARG A 97 -3.67 -4.25 9.21
N ILE A 98 -4.27 -5.35 9.67
CA ILE A 98 -4.75 -6.44 8.83
C ILE A 98 -6.28 -6.38 8.85
N PHE A 99 -6.89 -6.49 7.68
CA PHE A 99 -8.35 -6.58 7.52
C PHE A 99 -8.63 -7.96 6.92
N ASP A 100 -9.05 -8.90 7.76
CA ASP A 100 -9.15 -10.32 7.44
C ASP A 100 -10.57 -10.76 7.05
N SER A 101 -11.54 -9.84 7.05
CA SER A 101 -12.90 -10.12 6.65
C SER A 101 -13.50 -9.06 5.72
N LYS A 102 -14.43 -9.51 4.87
CA LYS A 102 -15.26 -8.63 4.04
C LYS A 102 -16.00 -7.58 4.89
N LYS A 103 -16.45 -7.97 6.08
CA LYS A 103 -17.18 -7.07 6.98
C LYS A 103 -16.28 -5.93 7.48
N ASP A 104 -15.01 -6.21 7.77
CA ASP A 104 -14.07 -5.19 8.25
C ASP A 104 -13.72 -4.19 7.15
N THR A 105 -13.49 -4.70 5.93
CA THR A 105 -13.23 -3.85 4.76
C THR A 105 -14.46 -3.00 4.40
N GLU A 106 -15.67 -3.55 4.42
CA GLU A 106 -16.93 -2.81 4.18
C GLU A 106 -17.17 -1.72 5.22
N LYS A 107 -17.00 -2.04 6.51
CA LYS A 107 -17.18 -1.07 7.61
C LYS A 107 -16.28 0.14 7.43
N ILE A 108 -15.03 -0.06 7.05
CA ILE A 108 -14.05 1.02 6.89
C ILE A 108 -14.29 1.81 5.59
N CYS A 109 -14.60 1.11 4.49
CA CYS A 109 -14.93 1.74 3.22
C CYS A 109 -16.27 2.48 3.21
N SER A 110 -17.19 2.20 4.14
CA SER A 110 -18.44 2.95 4.29
C SER A 110 -18.22 4.45 4.57
N THR A 111 -17.06 4.81 5.15
CA THR A 111 -16.64 6.21 5.34
C THR A 111 -16.25 6.89 4.02
N PHE A 112 -15.70 6.13 3.06
CA PHE A 112 -15.25 6.59 1.73
C PHE A 112 -16.46 6.84 0.78
N ILE A 113 -17.41 5.90 0.71
CA ILE A 113 -18.58 6.00 -0.20
C ILE A 113 -19.47 7.21 0.14
N ARG A 114 -19.55 7.57 1.43
CA ARG A 114 -20.34 8.71 1.90
C ARG A 114 -19.78 10.05 1.42
N ASN A 115 -18.46 10.20 1.31
CA ASN A 115 -17.81 11.44 0.88
C ASN A 115 -17.74 11.56 -0.66
N MET A 116 -17.54 10.46 -1.38
CA MET A 116 -17.51 10.45 -2.86
C MET A 116 -18.88 10.84 -3.46
N SER A 117 -19.98 10.45 -2.80
CA SER A 117 -21.36 10.81 -3.17
C SER A 117 -21.70 12.29 -2.97
N VAL A 118 -20.92 13.03 -2.18
CA VAL A 118 -21.05 14.47 -1.96
C VAL A 118 -20.23 15.24 -2.99
N THR A 119 -19.00 14.79 -3.27
CA THR A 119 -18.11 15.41 -4.26
C THR A 119 -18.61 15.30 -5.70
N MET A 120 -19.26 14.18 -6.07
CA MET A 120 -19.89 13.98 -7.39
C MET A 120 -21.20 14.77 -7.58
N ARG A 121 -21.82 15.27 -6.48
CA ARG A 121 -23.04 16.09 -6.54
C ARG A 121 -22.77 17.59 -6.68
N ASN A 122 -21.54 18.01 -6.42
CA ASN A 122 -21.11 19.42 -6.44
C ASN A 122 -20.18 19.73 -7.63
N ARG A 123 -20.21 18.92 -8.69
CA ARG A 123 -19.55 19.19 -9.97
C ARG A 123 -20.57 19.22 -11.09
#